data_AF-A0A316HB75-F1
#
_entry.id   AF-A0A316HB75-F1
#
_cell.length_a   1.000
_cell.length_b   1.000
_cell.length_c   1.000
_cell.angle_alpha   90.00
_cell.angle_beta   90.00
_cell.angle_gamma   90.00
#
_symmetry.space_group_name_H-M   'P 1'
#
loop_
_entity.id
_entity.type
_entity.pdbx_description
1 polymer ?
#
loop_
_entity_poly.entity_id
_entity_poly.type
_entity_poly.pdbx_seq_one_letter_code
_entity_poly.pdbx_strand_id
1 'polypeptide(L)'
;MDKDQPWYKKLVTVVTWIELLSASGSVLADKLLKTSAKNLIDEFGRNWPAEFETDSRGAEARQTLNDIAGVATVPISEMFESYKKEVETELKRLEKLDELGTFSSTNPNGTPRHSPEIMTELLELAYKKETPVSEIADLIHINYKNRKLIESEQLLLQVKYFINVTKLKGYPAGFASLEKYEDFCNAVKTELNNILVKFGESYNADFRSIQFELKIQGSSLRKRFLTDPFPEGVDPSDYVGLDVPGDIEFGIFMDEENFESFVRELGNALAKAKGQGKLNSKLGSAINYAGKQSEISNNFLMYIPTEQGNALDAIKNPGFQHITGLPSAADVNFKFFKSGATGGLEPLLEFKY
;
A
#
# COMPACT_ATOMS: atom_id res chain seq x y z
N MET A 1 -33.35 -3.23 9.04
CA MET A 1 -33.37 -1.81 8.65
C MET A 1 -33.44 -0.96 9.91
N ASP A 2 -32.32 -0.32 10.24
CA ASP A 2 -32.29 0.72 11.26
C ASP A 2 -32.89 2.00 10.67
N LYS A 3 -34.11 2.33 11.10
CA LYS A 3 -34.90 3.43 10.53
C LYS A 3 -34.44 4.82 11.00
N ASP A 4 -33.47 4.87 11.92
CA ASP A 4 -32.98 6.12 12.48
C ASP A 4 -31.82 6.76 11.72
N GLN A 5 -31.25 6.04 10.75
CA GLN A 5 -30.16 6.52 9.92
C GLN A 5 -30.56 7.77 9.09
N PRO A 6 -29.72 8.82 9.05
CA PRO A 6 -30.03 10.06 8.32
C PRO A 6 -30.35 9.85 6.84
N TRP A 7 -29.67 8.92 6.18
CA TRP A 7 -29.89 8.59 4.76
C TRP A 7 -31.26 7.92 4.54
N TYR A 8 -31.75 7.13 5.49
CA TYR A 8 -33.06 6.46 5.40
C TYR A 8 -34.20 7.47 5.48
N LYS A 9 -34.09 8.46 6.38
CA LYS A 9 -35.07 9.56 6.51
C LYS A 9 -35.11 10.43 5.24
N LYS A 10 -33.95 10.69 4.62
CA LYS A 10 -33.86 11.36 3.32
C LYS A 10 -34.46 10.51 2.20
N LEU A 11 -34.17 9.22 2.14
CA LEU A 11 -34.72 8.28 1.16
C LEU A 11 -36.25 8.24 1.22
N VAL A 12 -36.84 8.10 2.40
CA VAL A 12 -38.30 8.13 2.60
C VAL A 12 -38.89 9.44 2.11
N THR A 13 -38.22 10.57 2.38
CA THR A 13 -38.65 11.88 1.91
C THR A 13 -38.63 11.94 0.38
N VAL A 14 -37.56 11.46 -0.26
CA VAL A 14 -37.41 11.41 -1.73
C VAL A 14 -38.46 10.48 -2.36
N VAL A 15 -38.70 9.29 -1.81
CA VAL A 15 -39.74 8.36 -2.28
C VAL A 15 -41.14 8.96 -2.14
N THR A 16 -41.42 9.64 -1.03
CA THR A 16 -42.71 10.34 -0.83
C THR A 16 -42.89 11.45 -1.86
N TRP A 17 -41.83 12.20 -2.19
CA TRP A 17 -41.87 13.17 -3.28
C TRP A 17 -42.08 12.50 -4.64
N ILE A 18 -41.43 11.37 -4.92
CA ILE A 18 -41.64 10.59 -6.16
C ILE A 18 -43.12 10.20 -6.30
N GLU A 19 -43.75 9.69 -5.25
CA GLU A 19 -45.16 9.29 -5.25
C GLU A 19 -46.10 10.49 -5.41
N LEU A 20 -45.86 11.59 -4.70
CA LEU A 20 -46.70 12.80 -4.78
C LEU A 20 -46.59 13.50 -6.14
N LEU A 21 -45.40 13.49 -6.75
CA LEU A 21 -45.10 14.28 -7.94
C LEU A 21 -45.34 13.52 -9.25
N SER A 22 -45.19 12.20 -9.25
CA SER A 22 -45.51 11.33 -10.39
C SER A 22 -46.99 11.39 -10.80
N ALA A 23 -47.89 11.74 -9.87
CA ALA A 23 -49.32 11.93 -10.15
C ALA A 23 -49.66 13.27 -10.85
N SER A 24 -48.75 14.25 -10.88
CA SER A 24 -49.07 15.65 -11.23
C SER A 24 -48.61 16.12 -12.61
N GLY A 25 -47.73 15.36 -13.31
CA GLY A 25 -47.25 15.70 -14.66
C GLY A 25 -46.50 17.04 -14.79
N SER A 26 -46.04 17.63 -13.69
CA SER A 26 -45.43 18.97 -13.67
C SER A 26 -43.93 18.94 -14.02
N VAL A 27 -43.50 19.84 -14.92
CA VAL A 27 -42.09 19.99 -15.32
C VAL A 27 -41.19 20.41 -14.15
N LEU A 28 -41.72 21.20 -13.21
CA LEU A 28 -40.98 21.60 -12.00
C LEU A 28 -40.74 20.39 -11.08
N ALA A 29 -41.74 19.52 -11.01
CA ALA A 29 -41.69 18.31 -10.21
C ALA A 29 -40.66 17.32 -10.75
N ASP A 30 -40.64 17.09 -12.07
CA ASP A 30 -39.64 16.27 -12.75
C ASP A 30 -38.20 16.78 -12.52
N LYS A 31 -37.98 18.11 -12.56
CA LYS A 31 -36.66 18.70 -12.26
C LYS A 31 -36.21 18.51 -10.81
N LEU A 32 -37.12 18.63 -9.86
CA LEU A 32 -36.83 18.41 -8.44
C LEU A 32 -36.50 16.94 -8.17
N LEU A 33 -37.28 16.02 -8.75
CA LEU A 33 -37.03 14.58 -8.68
C LEU A 33 -35.66 14.20 -9.23
N LYS A 34 -35.31 14.69 -10.44
CA LYS A 34 -33.98 14.50 -11.04
C LYS A 34 -32.85 14.99 -10.14
N THR A 35 -33.00 16.19 -9.58
CA THR A 35 -31.98 16.80 -8.73
C THR A 35 -31.81 16.05 -7.41
N SER A 36 -32.91 15.65 -6.77
CA SER A 36 -32.86 14.90 -5.51
C SER A 36 -32.31 13.48 -5.70
N ALA A 37 -32.71 12.78 -6.76
CA ALA A 37 -32.17 11.46 -7.09
C ALA A 37 -30.65 11.55 -7.37
N LYS A 38 -30.22 12.55 -8.14
CA LYS A 38 -28.80 12.79 -8.40
C LYS A 38 -27.99 13.07 -7.13
N ASN A 39 -28.48 13.96 -6.25
CA ASN A 39 -27.80 14.25 -4.99
C ASN A 39 -27.68 13.01 -4.09
N LEU A 40 -28.68 12.13 -4.10
CA LEU A 40 -28.66 10.90 -3.33
C LEU A 40 -27.66 9.88 -3.90
N ILE A 41 -27.60 9.76 -5.23
CA ILE A 41 -26.58 8.96 -5.94
C ILE A 41 -25.17 9.48 -5.66
N ASP A 42 -24.98 10.80 -5.72
CA ASP A 42 -23.69 11.45 -5.44
C ASP A 42 -23.27 11.26 -3.96
N GLU A 43 -24.23 11.25 -3.03
CA GLU A 43 -23.99 10.97 -1.59
C GLU A 43 -23.55 9.52 -1.35
N PHE A 44 -24.05 8.55 -2.14
CA PHE A 44 -23.62 7.15 -2.06
C PHE A 44 -22.32 6.85 -2.82
N GLY A 45 -22.08 7.50 -3.96
CA GLY A 45 -20.88 7.32 -4.78
C GLY A 45 -20.65 5.85 -5.15
N ARG A 46 -19.47 5.31 -4.78
CA ARG A 46 -19.10 3.89 -4.99
C ARG A 46 -19.59 2.95 -3.87
N ASN A 47 -20.08 3.48 -2.74
CA ASN A 47 -20.42 2.70 -1.54
C ASN A 47 -21.94 2.76 -1.29
N TRP A 48 -22.70 1.97 -2.05
CA TRP A 48 -24.13 1.88 -1.83
C TRP A 48 -24.42 1.10 -0.53
N PRO A 49 -25.52 1.41 0.18
CA PRO A 49 -25.94 0.58 1.31
C PRO A 49 -26.19 -0.87 0.82
N ALA A 50 -25.78 -1.86 1.62
CA ALA A 50 -25.80 -3.27 1.22
C ALA A 50 -27.19 -3.74 0.76
N GLU A 51 -28.26 -3.14 1.29
CA GLU A 51 -29.64 -3.41 0.90
C GLU A 51 -29.92 -3.06 -0.58
N PHE A 52 -29.21 -2.10 -1.17
CA PHE A 52 -29.35 -1.72 -2.59
C PHE A 52 -28.52 -2.59 -3.56
N GLU A 53 -27.65 -3.45 -3.02
CA GLU A 53 -26.75 -4.30 -3.82
C GLU A 53 -27.11 -5.78 -3.72
N THR A 54 -27.59 -6.22 -2.56
CA THR A 54 -27.79 -7.64 -2.25
C THR A 54 -29.26 -8.09 -2.25
N ASP A 55 -30.21 -7.16 -2.09
CA ASP A 55 -31.66 -7.43 -2.17
C ASP A 55 -32.19 -7.08 -3.55
N SER A 56 -32.98 -7.98 -4.16
CA SER A 56 -33.61 -7.78 -5.47
C SER A 56 -34.47 -6.50 -5.51
N ARG A 57 -35.15 -6.15 -4.42
CA ARG A 57 -35.97 -4.93 -4.34
C ARG A 57 -35.11 -3.68 -4.22
N GLY A 58 -33.95 -3.78 -3.58
CA GLY A 58 -33.00 -2.69 -3.47
C GLY A 58 -32.28 -2.42 -4.80
N ALA A 59 -31.94 -3.46 -5.55
CA ALA A 59 -31.41 -3.34 -6.91
C ALA A 59 -32.41 -2.65 -7.86
N GLU A 60 -33.70 -3.01 -7.79
CA GLU A 60 -34.77 -2.33 -8.54
C GLU A 60 -34.91 -0.85 -8.14
N ALA A 61 -34.82 -0.55 -6.84
CA ALA A 61 -34.85 0.82 -6.33
C ALA A 61 -33.63 1.64 -6.81
N ARG A 62 -32.44 1.05 -6.83
CA ARG A 62 -31.22 1.66 -7.39
C ARG A 62 -31.37 1.98 -8.87
N GLN A 63 -31.89 1.03 -9.66
CA GLN A 63 -32.15 1.24 -11.09
C GLN A 63 -33.14 2.39 -11.31
N THR A 64 -34.23 2.40 -10.55
CA THR A 64 -35.26 3.45 -10.62
C THR A 64 -34.69 4.84 -10.27
N LEU A 65 -33.81 4.93 -9.26
CA LEU A 65 -33.14 6.19 -8.91
C LEU A 65 -32.21 6.69 -10.03
N ASN A 66 -31.44 5.79 -10.65
CA ASN A 66 -30.57 6.13 -11.79
C ASN A 66 -31.39 6.63 -12.99
N ASP A 67 -32.48 5.92 -13.33
CA ASP A 67 -33.38 6.27 -14.43
C ASP A 67 -34.03 7.64 -14.20
N ILE A 68 -34.52 7.91 -12.98
CA ILE A 68 -35.11 9.19 -12.59
C ILE A 68 -34.08 10.32 -12.63
N ALA A 69 -32.85 10.09 -12.18
CA ALA A 69 -31.80 11.10 -12.19
C ALA A 69 -31.35 11.52 -13.60
N GLY A 70 -31.81 10.81 -14.65
CA GLY A 70 -31.30 10.97 -16.00
C GLY A 70 -29.82 10.57 -16.10
N VAL A 71 -29.33 9.84 -15.09
CA VAL A 71 -28.06 9.16 -15.13
C VAL A 71 -28.33 7.92 -15.95
N ALA A 72 -28.13 8.01 -17.27
CA ALA A 72 -27.79 6.81 -18.01
C ALA A 72 -26.72 6.11 -17.17
N THR A 73 -26.98 4.88 -16.72
CA THR A 73 -25.99 4.05 -16.02
C THR A 73 -24.65 4.34 -16.67
N VAL A 74 -23.75 5.03 -15.96
CA VAL A 74 -22.48 5.48 -16.53
C VAL A 74 -21.91 4.24 -17.21
N PRO A 75 -21.78 4.23 -18.55
CA PRO A 75 -21.39 3.02 -19.25
C PRO A 75 -20.13 2.47 -18.59
N ILE A 76 -20.03 1.15 -18.44
CA ILE A 76 -18.85 0.52 -17.81
C ILE A 76 -17.55 1.04 -18.43
N SER A 77 -17.58 1.39 -19.73
CA SER A 77 -16.49 2.06 -20.43
C SER A 77 -16.14 3.44 -19.87
N GLU A 78 -17.11 4.30 -19.54
CA GLU A 78 -16.87 5.62 -18.95
C GLU A 78 -16.32 5.52 -17.51
N MET A 79 -16.77 4.52 -16.74
CA MET A 79 -16.21 4.25 -15.41
C MET A 79 -14.76 3.79 -15.48
N PHE A 80 -14.44 2.90 -16.44
CA PHE A 80 -13.08 2.44 -16.67
C PHE A 80 -12.16 3.59 -17.13
N GLU A 81 -12.61 4.44 -18.05
CA GLU A 81 -11.84 5.62 -18.48
C GLU A 81 -11.59 6.61 -17.32
N SER A 82 -12.56 6.80 -16.42
CA SER A 82 -12.34 7.60 -15.19
C SER A 82 -11.25 6.98 -14.31
N TYR A 83 -11.31 5.67 -14.09
CA TYR A 83 -10.30 4.95 -13.30
C TYR A 83 -8.90 5.10 -13.90
N LYS A 84 -8.77 4.92 -15.23
CA LYS A 84 -7.51 5.14 -15.95
C LYS A 84 -6.96 6.55 -15.75
N LYS A 85 -7.82 7.57 -15.87
CA LYS A 85 -7.43 8.98 -15.66
C LYS A 85 -6.99 9.27 -14.24
N GLU A 86 -7.63 8.65 -13.24
CA GLU A 86 -7.25 8.74 -11.83
C GLU A 86 -5.84 8.15 -11.62
N VAL A 87 -5.57 6.95 -12.16
CA VAL A 87 -4.24 6.32 -12.13
C VAL A 87 -3.17 7.17 -12.80
N GLU A 88 -3.44 7.73 -13.98
CA GLU A 88 -2.51 8.62 -14.68
C GLU A 88 -2.19 9.90 -13.88
N THR A 89 -3.19 10.43 -13.18
CA THR A 89 -3.03 11.62 -12.33
C THR A 89 -2.13 11.30 -11.14
N GLU A 90 -2.33 10.13 -10.52
CA GLU A 90 -1.52 9.67 -9.40
C GLU A 90 -0.08 9.35 -9.82
N LEU A 91 0.12 8.70 -10.97
CA LEU A 91 1.45 8.47 -11.54
C LEU A 91 2.23 9.78 -11.75
N LYS A 92 1.56 10.83 -12.27
CA LYS A 92 2.16 12.16 -12.41
C LYS A 92 2.47 12.82 -11.07
N ARG A 93 1.69 12.52 -10.01
CA ARG A 93 1.98 12.99 -8.66
C ARG A 93 3.25 12.31 -8.12
N LEU A 94 3.33 10.98 -8.24
CA LEU A 94 4.48 10.17 -7.80
C LEU A 94 5.77 10.57 -8.54
N GLU A 95 5.71 10.77 -9.86
CA GLU A 95 6.84 11.22 -10.67
C GLU A 95 7.42 12.56 -10.19
N LYS A 96 6.57 13.49 -9.73
CA LYS A 96 7.02 14.79 -9.20
C LYS A 96 7.72 14.70 -7.85
N LEU A 97 7.53 13.60 -7.12
CA LEU A 97 8.17 13.39 -5.83
C LEU A 97 9.55 12.73 -5.94
N ASP A 98 9.85 12.09 -7.06
CA ASP A 98 11.13 11.44 -7.31
C ASP A 98 12.22 12.46 -7.72
N GLU A 99 13.48 12.13 -7.43
CA GLU A 99 14.62 12.93 -7.86
C GLU A 99 14.75 12.91 -9.40
N LEU A 100 15.08 14.06 -10.00
CA LEU A 100 15.25 14.20 -11.45
C LEU A 100 16.17 13.11 -12.03
N GLY A 101 15.68 12.37 -13.02
CA GLY A 101 16.44 11.33 -13.71
C GLY A 101 16.44 9.95 -13.04
N THR A 102 15.65 9.75 -11.98
CA THR A 102 15.49 8.43 -11.33
C THR A 102 14.30 7.61 -11.86
N PHE A 103 13.38 8.28 -12.54
CA PHE A 103 12.14 7.76 -13.11
C PHE A 103 12.07 8.03 -14.62
N SER A 104 11.50 7.11 -15.39
CA SER A 104 11.15 7.35 -16.79
C SER A 104 9.95 6.51 -17.23
N SER A 105 8.85 7.17 -17.60
CA SER A 105 7.67 6.55 -18.21
C SER A 105 7.80 6.33 -19.73
N THR A 106 8.91 6.80 -20.31
CA THR A 106 9.24 6.66 -21.73
C THR A 106 10.62 6.04 -21.92
N ASN A 107 10.82 5.43 -23.08
CA ASN A 107 12.13 4.96 -23.52
C ASN A 107 12.98 6.15 -24.04
N PRO A 108 14.32 5.98 -24.18
CA PRO A 108 15.20 7.05 -24.68
C PRO A 108 14.82 7.60 -26.07
N ASN A 109 14.09 6.83 -26.87
CA ASN A 109 13.57 7.22 -28.17
C ASN A 109 12.23 7.98 -28.11
N GLY A 110 11.71 8.26 -26.92
CA GLY A 110 10.45 8.98 -26.69
C GLY A 110 9.18 8.12 -26.78
N THR A 111 9.29 6.81 -27.05
CA THR A 111 8.11 5.93 -27.05
C THR A 111 7.69 5.58 -25.61
N PRO A 112 6.40 5.25 -25.36
CA PRO A 112 5.98 4.73 -24.06
C PRO A 112 6.85 3.56 -23.62
N ARG A 113 7.15 3.51 -22.32
CA ARG A 113 7.99 2.45 -21.74
C ARG A 113 7.35 1.07 -21.86
N HIS A 114 6.04 1.00 -21.58
CA HIS A 114 5.24 -0.20 -21.74
C HIS A 114 4.25 -0.06 -22.89
N SER A 115 3.93 -1.18 -23.54
CA SER A 115 2.93 -1.22 -24.61
C SER A 115 1.58 -0.68 -24.12
N PRO A 116 0.92 0.22 -24.88
CA PRO A 116 -0.41 0.71 -24.55
C PRO A 116 -1.46 -0.41 -24.36
N GLU A 117 -1.33 -1.48 -25.13
CA GLU A 117 -2.20 -2.66 -25.05
C GLU A 117 -2.03 -3.37 -23.71
N ILE A 118 -0.78 -3.64 -23.30
CA ILE A 118 -0.47 -4.26 -22.00
C ILE A 118 -0.90 -3.37 -20.83
N MET A 119 -0.69 -2.05 -20.95
CA MET A 119 -1.14 -1.11 -19.93
C MET A 119 -2.66 -1.09 -19.81
N THR A 120 -3.38 -1.17 -20.93
CA THR A 120 -4.85 -1.25 -20.92
C THR A 120 -5.31 -2.55 -20.27
N GLU A 121 -4.72 -3.69 -20.63
CA GLU A 121 -5.03 -4.99 -20.01
C GLU A 121 -4.81 -4.98 -18.49
N LEU A 122 -3.69 -4.41 -18.04
CA LEU A 122 -3.34 -4.28 -16.62
C LEU A 122 -4.37 -3.45 -15.87
N LEU A 123 -4.72 -2.28 -16.41
CA LEU A 123 -5.71 -1.38 -15.79
C LEU A 123 -7.11 -2.01 -15.77
N GLU A 124 -7.49 -2.72 -16.83
CA GLU A 124 -8.77 -3.45 -16.87
C GLU A 124 -8.83 -4.52 -15.78
N LEU A 125 -7.75 -5.29 -15.61
CA LEU A 125 -7.65 -6.28 -14.54
C LEU A 125 -7.82 -5.62 -13.17
N ALA A 126 -7.08 -4.55 -12.92
CA ALA A 126 -7.14 -3.83 -11.65
C ALA A 126 -8.53 -3.25 -11.37
N TYR A 127 -9.16 -2.66 -12.39
CA TYR A 127 -10.53 -2.15 -12.31
C TYR A 127 -11.54 -3.25 -11.99
N LYS A 128 -11.50 -4.37 -12.72
CA LYS A 128 -12.36 -5.55 -12.50
C LYS A 128 -12.17 -6.18 -11.12
N LYS A 129 -11.00 -6.00 -10.52
CA LYS A 129 -10.64 -6.49 -9.18
C LYS A 129 -10.75 -5.39 -8.11
N GLU A 130 -11.35 -4.24 -8.44
CA GLU A 130 -11.57 -3.12 -7.54
C GLU A 130 -10.30 -2.69 -6.78
N THR A 131 -9.15 -2.77 -7.46
CA THR A 131 -7.87 -2.44 -6.84
C THR A 131 -7.74 -0.92 -6.73
N PRO A 132 -7.40 -0.36 -5.55
CA PRO A 132 -7.26 1.08 -5.36
C PRO A 132 -6.30 1.72 -6.36
N VAL A 133 -6.65 2.93 -6.81
CA VAL A 133 -5.86 3.72 -7.76
C VAL A 133 -4.41 3.89 -7.29
N SER A 134 -4.22 4.19 -6.00
CA SER A 134 -2.91 4.37 -5.41
C SER A 134 -2.05 3.09 -5.49
N GLU A 135 -2.62 1.92 -5.17
CA GLU A 135 -1.88 0.64 -5.22
C GLU A 135 -1.36 0.34 -6.64
N ILE A 136 -2.21 0.55 -7.65
CA ILE A 136 -1.83 0.30 -9.05
C ILE A 136 -0.84 1.33 -9.57
N ALA A 137 -1.05 2.60 -9.23
CA ALA A 137 -0.10 3.65 -9.57
C ALA A 137 1.28 3.37 -8.96
N ASP A 138 1.35 2.94 -7.70
CA ASP A 138 2.60 2.56 -7.05
C ASP A 138 3.29 1.40 -7.76
N LEU A 139 2.54 0.31 -8.07
CA LEU A 139 3.09 -0.84 -8.79
C LEU A 139 3.65 -0.48 -10.16
N ILE A 140 2.95 0.36 -10.94
CA ILE A 140 3.44 0.84 -12.23
C ILE A 140 4.67 1.74 -12.01
N HIS A 141 4.59 2.68 -11.07
CA HIS A 141 5.64 3.66 -10.79
C HIS A 141 6.97 3.00 -10.43
N ILE A 142 6.97 1.95 -9.62
CA ILE A 142 8.21 1.25 -9.23
C ILE A 142 8.92 0.63 -10.43
N ASN A 143 8.17 0.15 -11.41
CA ASN A 143 8.71 -0.46 -12.62
C ASN A 143 9.19 0.57 -13.66
N TYR A 144 8.89 1.86 -13.44
CA TYR A 144 9.45 2.99 -14.18
C TYR A 144 10.74 3.56 -13.55
N LYS A 145 11.21 3.04 -12.42
CA LYS A 145 12.51 3.46 -11.86
C LYS A 145 13.65 2.95 -12.72
N ASN A 146 14.54 3.85 -13.15
CA ASN A 146 15.62 3.58 -14.12
C ASN A 146 16.58 2.44 -13.71
N ARG A 147 16.64 2.12 -12.41
CA ARG A 147 17.46 1.04 -11.84
C ARG A 147 16.83 -0.36 -11.89
N LYS A 148 15.53 -0.47 -12.16
CA LYS A 148 14.74 -1.71 -12.11
C LYS A 148 13.89 -1.87 -13.38
N LEU A 149 14.52 -1.68 -14.54
CA LEU A 149 13.86 -1.77 -15.84
C LEU A 149 13.41 -3.20 -16.13
N ILE A 150 12.11 -3.37 -16.38
CA ILE A 150 11.52 -4.65 -16.82
C ILE A 150 10.75 -4.47 -18.13
N GLU A 151 10.46 -5.59 -18.78
CA GLU A 151 9.61 -5.67 -19.97
C GLU A 151 8.12 -5.59 -19.61
N SER A 152 7.28 -5.26 -20.59
CA SER A 152 5.84 -5.03 -20.39
C SER A 152 5.12 -6.29 -19.89
N GLU A 153 5.47 -7.44 -20.45
CA GLU A 153 4.90 -8.74 -20.09
C GLU A 153 5.23 -9.10 -18.64
N GLN A 154 6.44 -8.77 -18.19
CA GLN A 154 6.86 -9.01 -16.82
C GLN A 154 6.15 -8.07 -15.84
N LEU A 155 5.87 -6.81 -16.23
CA LEU A 155 5.05 -5.91 -15.43
C LEU A 155 3.65 -6.50 -15.24
N LEU A 156 3.01 -6.91 -16.34
CA LEU A 156 1.67 -7.50 -16.30
C LEU A 156 1.64 -8.74 -15.40
N LEU A 157 2.66 -9.60 -15.48
CA LEU A 157 2.77 -10.80 -14.66
C LEU A 157 2.94 -10.47 -13.16
N GLN A 158 3.79 -9.49 -12.83
CA GLN A 158 3.98 -9.03 -11.45
C GLN A 158 2.69 -8.44 -10.86
N VAL A 159 1.94 -7.64 -11.63
CA VAL A 159 0.67 -7.06 -11.18
C VAL A 159 -0.43 -8.13 -11.07
N LYS A 160 -0.52 -9.06 -12.03
CA LYS A 160 -1.41 -10.22 -11.94
C LYS A 160 -1.16 -11.03 -10.67
N TYR A 161 0.11 -11.33 -10.38
CA TYR A 161 0.49 -12.07 -9.19
C TYR A 161 0.12 -11.32 -7.91
N PHE A 162 0.44 -10.03 -7.84
CA PHE A 162 0.07 -9.21 -6.69
C PHE A 162 -1.44 -9.23 -6.40
N ILE A 163 -2.28 -8.96 -7.42
CA ILE A 163 -3.73 -8.84 -7.25
C ILE A 163 -4.36 -10.20 -6.94
N ASN A 164 -4.00 -11.24 -7.69
CA ASN A 164 -4.67 -12.54 -7.61
C ASN A 164 -4.05 -13.49 -6.58
N VAL A 165 -2.84 -13.21 -6.08
CA VAL A 165 -2.13 -14.10 -5.16
C VAL A 165 -1.78 -13.36 -3.87
N THR A 166 -0.89 -12.37 -3.92
CA THR A 166 -0.39 -11.69 -2.70
C THR A 166 -1.54 -11.04 -1.90
N LYS A 167 -2.41 -10.29 -2.58
CA LYS A 167 -3.53 -9.58 -1.95
C LYS A 167 -4.57 -10.53 -1.36
N LEU A 168 -4.87 -11.63 -2.05
CA LEU A 168 -5.81 -12.64 -1.56
C LEU A 168 -5.26 -13.43 -0.35
N LYS A 169 -3.95 -13.75 -0.35
CA LYS A 169 -3.32 -14.50 0.75
C LYS A 169 -3.24 -13.71 2.04
N GLY A 170 -3.06 -12.39 1.96
CA GLY A 170 -2.86 -11.57 3.15
C GLY A 170 -1.39 -11.48 3.60
N TYR A 171 -0.43 -12.00 2.84
CA TYR A 171 1.00 -12.02 3.20
C TYR A 171 1.89 -12.15 1.95
N PRO A 172 3.17 -11.71 2.03
CA PRO A 172 4.08 -11.66 0.88
C PRO A 172 4.70 -13.02 0.53
N ALA A 173 5.45 -13.04 -0.58
CA ALA A 173 6.35 -14.15 -0.89
C ALA A 173 7.37 -14.39 0.22
N GLY A 174 7.75 -15.65 0.39
CA GLY A 174 8.73 -16.08 1.39
C GLY A 174 8.12 -16.54 2.70
N PHE A 175 6.79 -16.66 2.78
CA PHE A 175 6.11 -17.19 3.96
C PHE A 175 5.12 -18.28 3.56
N ALA A 176 5.05 -19.34 4.38
CA ALA A 176 4.14 -20.47 4.14
C ALA A 176 2.69 -20.19 4.57
N SER A 177 2.47 -19.19 5.42
CA SER A 177 1.15 -18.81 5.92
C SER A 177 1.17 -17.39 6.51
N LEU A 178 -0.02 -16.84 6.73
CA LEU A 178 -0.20 -15.58 7.45
C LEU A 178 0.38 -15.66 8.86
N GLU A 179 0.12 -16.75 9.59
CA GLU A 179 0.67 -16.99 10.93
C GLU A 179 2.20 -16.92 10.95
N LYS A 180 2.88 -17.48 9.94
CA LYS A 180 4.36 -17.40 9.87
C LYS A 180 4.86 -15.99 9.59
N TYR A 181 4.12 -15.23 8.81
CA TYR A 181 4.40 -13.82 8.59
C TYR A 181 4.21 -13.00 9.88
N GLU A 182 3.14 -13.24 10.62
CA GLU A 182 2.86 -12.59 11.92
C GLU A 182 3.93 -12.94 12.96
N ASP A 183 4.29 -14.23 13.08
CA ASP A 183 5.36 -14.71 13.96
C ASP A 183 6.69 -13.98 13.67
N PHE A 184 7.05 -13.85 12.39
CA PHE A 184 8.24 -13.13 11.97
C PHE A 184 8.21 -11.68 12.44
N CYS A 185 7.12 -10.96 12.12
CA CYS A 185 6.98 -9.54 12.47
C CYS A 185 7.05 -9.33 13.99
N ASN A 186 6.38 -10.18 14.76
CA ASN A 186 6.39 -10.13 16.22
C ASN A 186 7.80 -10.40 16.80
N ALA A 187 8.53 -11.37 16.25
CA ALA A 187 9.89 -11.68 16.69
C ALA A 187 10.85 -10.50 16.43
N VAL A 188 10.81 -9.91 15.22
CA VAL A 188 11.64 -8.76 14.85
C VAL A 188 11.29 -7.54 15.72
N LYS A 189 10.00 -7.24 15.90
CA LYS A 189 9.51 -6.10 16.69
C LYS A 189 9.95 -6.22 18.15
N THR A 190 9.81 -7.40 18.73
CA THR A 190 10.23 -7.69 20.11
C THR A 190 11.74 -7.50 20.27
N GLU A 191 12.54 -8.09 19.38
CA GLU A 191 14.00 -8.01 19.47
C GLU A 191 14.51 -6.59 19.25
N LEU A 192 13.97 -5.87 18.26
CA LEU A 192 14.32 -4.48 18.01
C LEU A 192 13.98 -3.59 19.22
N ASN A 193 12.80 -3.76 19.82
CA ASN A 193 12.44 -3.04 21.04
C ASN A 193 13.43 -3.31 22.19
N ASN A 194 13.76 -4.57 22.45
CA ASN A 194 14.72 -4.94 23.49
C ASN A 194 16.09 -4.30 23.26
N ILE A 195 16.57 -4.31 22.01
CA ILE A 195 17.84 -3.68 21.62
C ILE A 195 17.78 -2.18 21.83
N LEU A 196 16.73 -1.50 21.37
CA LEU A 196 16.59 -0.05 21.49
C LEU A 196 16.50 0.40 22.95
N VAL A 197 15.85 -0.36 23.82
CA VAL A 197 15.81 -0.09 25.27
C VAL A 197 17.21 -0.19 25.88
N LYS A 198 17.91 -1.32 25.67
CA LYS A 198 19.28 -1.51 26.20
C LYS A 198 20.26 -0.47 25.67
N PHE A 199 20.13 -0.12 24.39
CA PHE A 199 20.90 0.95 23.76
C PHE A 199 20.58 2.30 24.41
N GLY A 200 19.31 2.63 24.61
CA GLY A 200 18.88 3.84 25.29
C GLY A 200 19.47 3.99 26.70
N GLU A 201 19.40 2.94 27.51
CA GLU A 201 19.97 2.90 28.86
C GLU A 201 21.49 3.16 28.86
N SER A 202 22.20 2.58 27.89
CA SER A 202 23.65 2.71 27.75
C SER A 202 24.11 4.09 27.29
N TYR A 203 23.25 4.81 26.56
CA TYR A 203 23.58 6.07 25.89
C TYR A 203 22.69 7.25 26.31
N ASN A 204 21.95 7.14 27.42
CA ASN A 204 21.08 8.18 27.98
C ASN A 204 20.07 8.73 26.96
N ALA A 205 19.37 7.81 26.31
CA ALA A 205 18.29 8.07 25.36
C ALA A 205 17.08 7.19 25.72
N ASP A 206 15.86 7.65 25.43
CA ASP A 206 14.64 6.92 25.83
C ASP A 206 13.80 6.46 24.64
N PHE A 207 14.07 5.25 24.16
CA PHE A 207 13.33 4.65 23.05
C PHE A 207 12.04 3.92 23.47
N ARG A 208 11.71 3.85 24.78
CA ARG A 208 10.62 2.98 25.29
C ARG A 208 9.23 3.39 24.84
N SER A 209 9.01 4.69 24.59
CA SER A 209 7.72 5.21 24.16
C SER A 209 7.52 5.14 22.65
N ILE A 210 8.56 4.80 21.89
CA ILE A 210 8.53 4.90 20.42
C ILE A 210 7.79 3.70 19.85
N GLN A 211 6.66 4.00 19.22
CA GLN A 211 5.84 3.01 18.53
C GLN A 211 6.22 2.95 17.05
N PHE A 212 6.23 1.75 16.50
CA PHE A 212 6.43 1.51 15.08
C PHE A 212 5.68 0.28 14.59
N GLU A 213 5.43 0.27 13.28
CA GLU A 213 4.85 -0.85 12.53
C GLU A 213 5.92 -1.46 11.63
N LEU A 214 5.88 -2.78 11.46
CA LEU A 214 6.65 -3.46 10.44
C LEU A 214 5.78 -3.65 9.19
N LYS A 215 6.29 -3.20 8.05
CA LYS A 215 5.64 -3.42 6.75
C LYS A 215 6.66 -4.01 5.79
N ILE A 216 6.23 -4.92 4.94
CA ILE A 216 7.10 -5.40 3.87
C ILE A 216 7.04 -4.43 2.68
N GLN A 217 8.14 -4.34 1.96
CA GLN A 217 8.30 -3.57 0.75
C GLN A 217 9.09 -4.40 -0.26
N GLY A 218 9.25 -3.87 -1.47
CA GLY A 218 10.19 -4.50 -2.38
C GLY A 218 9.57 -5.59 -3.24
N SER A 219 10.47 -6.39 -3.80
CA SER A 219 10.14 -7.36 -4.84
C SER A 219 9.29 -8.53 -4.34
N SER A 220 9.39 -8.89 -3.06
CA SER A 220 8.61 -9.95 -2.38
C SER A 220 7.09 -9.78 -2.43
N LEU A 221 6.59 -8.56 -2.67
CA LEU A 221 5.16 -8.31 -2.82
C LEU A 221 4.61 -8.72 -4.20
N ARG A 222 5.48 -8.74 -5.21
CA ARG A 222 5.11 -8.83 -6.64
C ARG A 222 5.85 -9.93 -7.39
N LYS A 223 6.70 -10.67 -6.70
CA LYS A 223 7.49 -11.82 -7.18
C LYS A 223 7.21 -13.04 -6.31
N ARG A 224 7.69 -14.23 -6.70
CA ARG A 224 7.44 -15.47 -5.95
C ARG A 224 8.69 -16.33 -5.77
N PHE A 225 8.81 -16.99 -4.62
CA PHE A 225 9.63 -18.18 -4.50
C PHE A 225 8.87 -19.40 -5.03
N LEU A 226 9.60 -20.41 -5.52
CA LEU A 226 8.99 -21.65 -6.00
C LEU A 226 8.26 -22.43 -4.90
N THR A 227 8.59 -22.17 -3.64
CA THR A 227 7.98 -22.77 -2.45
C THR A 227 6.74 -22.03 -1.97
N ASP A 228 6.40 -20.88 -2.56
CA ASP A 228 5.29 -20.07 -2.07
C ASP A 228 3.94 -20.75 -2.33
N PRO A 229 3.05 -20.77 -1.33
CA PRO A 229 1.70 -21.29 -1.50
C PRO A 229 0.85 -20.38 -2.41
N PHE A 230 -0.14 -20.97 -3.05
CA PHE A 230 -1.17 -20.28 -3.83
C PHE A 230 -2.54 -20.37 -3.13
N PRO A 231 -3.37 -19.33 -3.21
CA PRO A 231 -4.77 -19.42 -2.80
C PRO A 231 -5.50 -20.54 -3.55
N GLU A 232 -6.55 -21.06 -2.93
CA GLU A 232 -7.47 -21.98 -3.60
C GLU A 232 -8.04 -21.36 -4.89
N GLY A 233 -8.08 -22.15 -5.96
CA GLY A 233 -8.61 -21.71 -7.26
C GLY A 233 -7.63 -20.89 -8.12
N VAL A 234 -6.38 -20.68 -7.67
CA VAL A 234 -5.34 -20.03 -8.48
C VAL A 234 -4.34 -21.05 -8.98
N ASP A 235 -4.17 -21.15 -10.30
CA ASP A 235 -3.22 -22.07 -10.92
C ASP A 235 -1.79 -21.51 -10.90
N PRO A 236 -0.82 -22.19 -10.27
CA PRO A 236 0.59 -21.75 -10.25
C PRO A 236 1.23 -21.65 -11.64
N SER A 237 0.67 -22.33 -12.65
CA SER A 237 1.18 -22.33 -14.03
C SER A 237 0.96 -20.99 -14.74
N ASP A 238 -0.03 -20.20 -14.31
CA ASP A 238 -0.29 -18.84 -14.80
C ASP A 238 0.85 -17.86 -14.48
N TYR A 239 1.76 -18.24 -13.58
CA TYR A 239 2.87 -17.42 -13.09
C TYR A 239 4.23 -18.06 -13.39
N VAL A 240 4.30 -18.94 -14.39
CA VAL A 240 5.56 -19.44 -14.94
C VAL A 240 6.29 -18.28 -15.62
N GLY A 241 7.55 -18.04 -15.22
CA GLY A 241 8.35 -16.91 -15.71
C GLY A 241 8.38 -15.70 -14.77
N LEU A 242 7.61 -15.71 -13.68
CA LEU A 242 7.76 -14.70 -12.64
C LEU A 242 9.11 -14.90 -11.92
N ASP A 243 9.91 -13.84 -11.86
CA ASP A 243 11.22 -13.90 -11.21
C ASP A 243 11.10 -14.19 -9.73
N VAL A 244 12.18 -14.75 -9.16
CA VAL A 244 12.33 -14.89 -7.72
C VAL A 244 12.65 -13.52 -7.09
N PRO A 245 12.11 -13.20 -5.89
CA PRO A 245 12.56 -12.04 -5.12
C PRO A 245 14.08 -12.11 -4.87
N GLY A 246 14.76 -10.96 -4.97
CA GLY A 246 16.20 -10.90 -4.68
C GLY A 246 16.47 -10.91 -3.18
N ASP A 247 15.69 -10.13 -2.44
CA ASP A 247 15.73 -9.96 -1.00
C ASP A 247 14.32 -9.75 -0.46
N ILE A 248 14.22 -9.73 0.87
CA ILE A 248 13.00 -9.38 1.59
C ILE A 248 13.26 -8.06 2.34
N GLU A 249 12.68 -6.97 1.85
CA GLU A 249 12.85 -5.63 2.42
C GLU A 249 11.70 -5.30 3.37
N PHE A 250 12.02 -4.93 4.61
CA PHE A 250 11.06 -4.46 5.61
C PHE A 250 11.27 -2.97 5.90
N GLY A 251 10.17 -2.22 5.88
CA GLY A 251 10.09 -0.88 6.43
C GLY A 251 9.60 -0.89 7.88
N ILE A 252 10.29 -0.13 8.72
CA ILE A 252 9.90 0.18 10.11
C ILE A 252 9.26 1.56 10.07
N PHE A 253 7.94 1.61 10.10
CA PHE A 253 7.15 2.83 9.95
C PHE A 253 6.79 3.42 11.29
N MET A 254 7.06 4.71 11.45
CA MET A 254 6.67 5.51 12.60
C MET A 254 5.74 6.62 12.13
N ASP A 255 4.77 7.02 12.94
CA ASP A 255 4.08 8.29 12.67
C ASP A 255 5.05 9.48 12.86
N GLU A 256 4.56 10.69 12.59
CA GLU A 256 5.37 11.90 12.68
C GLU A 256 5.98 12.11 14.06
N GLU A 257 5.18 11.97 15.12
CA GLU A 257 5.61 12.19 16.51
C GLU A 257 6.66 11.16 16.95
N ASN A 258 6.42 9.88 16.63
CA ASN A 258 7.33 8.80 16.95
C ASN A 258 8.63 8.90 16.15
N PHE A 259 8.57 9.28 14.87
CA PHE A 259 9.76 9.44 14.04
C PHE A 259 10.64 10.60 14.53
N GLU A 260 10.04 11.75 14.85
CA GLU A 260 10.76 12.89 15.40
C GLU A 260 11.37 12.58 16.77
N SER A 261 10.61 11.89 17.64
CA SER A 261 11.12 11.41 18.91
C SER A 261 12.28 10.44 18.72
N PHE A 262 12.18 9.51 17.78
CA PHE A 262 13.27 8.58 17.45
C PHE A 262 14.53 9.30 17.00
N VAL A 263 14.42 10.28 16.11
CA VAL A 263 15.56 11.10 15.66
C VAL A 263 16.17 11.89 16.81
N ARG A 264 15.36 12.47 17.70
CA ARG A 264 15.83 13.18 18.90
C ARG A 264 16.62 12.25 19.82
N GLU A 265 16.10 11.06 20.09
CA GLU A 265 16.76 10.08 20.96
C GLU A 265 18.06 9.53 20.35
N LEU A 266 18.12 9.35 19.02
CA LEU A 266 19.38 9.10 18.33
C LEU A 266 20.39 10.26 18.53
N GLY A 267 19.91 11.50 18.55
CA GLY A 267 20.73 12.69 18.86
C GLY A 267 21.29 12.69 20.28
N ASN A 268 20.47 12.31 21.27
CA ASN A 268 20.90 12.13 22.65
C ASN A 268 22.00 11.06 22.74
N ALA A 269 21.79 9.92 22.08
CA ALA A 269 22.76 8.83 22.04
C ALA A 269 24.08 9.24 21.33
N LEU A 270 23.99 10.01 20.24
CA LEU A 270 25.15 10.56 19.52
C LEU A 270 26.05 11.40 20.43
N ALA A 271 25.46 12.25 21.26
CA ALA A 271 26.19 13.12 22.19
C ALA A 271 27.01 12.31 23.23
N LYS A 272 26.47 11.15 23.65
CA LYS A 272 27.14 10.24 24.59
C LYS A 272 28.12 9.29 23.93
N ALA A 273 27.91 8.92 22.67
CA ALA A 273 28.84 8.12 21.87
C ALA A 273 30.12 8.87 21.45
N LYS A 274 30.34 10.11 21.93
CA LYS A 274 31.51 10.92 21.61
C LYS A 274 32.79 10.17 22.02
N GLY A 275 33.65 9.86 21.04
CA GLY A 275 34.86 9.04 21.22
C GLY A 275 34.74 7.61 20.69
N GLN A 276 33.53 7.12 20.37
CA GLN A 276 33.30 5.84 19.70
C GLN A 276 33.18 6.06 18.18
N GLY A 277 34.32 6.29 17.53
CA GLY A 277 34.41 6.91 16.20
C GLY A 277 33.44 6.38 15.13
N LYS A 278 33.32 5.05 14.96
CA LYS A 278 32.43 4.48 13.94
C LYS A 278 30.93 4.63 14.28
N LEU A 279 30.53 4.34 15.53
CA LEU A 279 29.13 4.48 15.96
C LEU A 279 28.69 5.94 15.90
N ASN A 280 29.51 6.86 16.43
CA ASN A 280 29.22 8.30 16.40
C ASN A 280 29.05 8.82 14.95
N SER A 281 29.96 8.43 14.04
CA SER A 281 29.85 8.80 12.62
C SER A 281 28.55 8.28 11.99
N LYS A 282 28.15 7.04 12.29
CA LYS A 282 26.98 6.40 11.68
C LYS A 282 25.66 6.93 12.23
N LEU A 283 25.57 7.23 13.53
CA LEU A 283 24.43 7.93 14.12
C LEU A 283 24.29 9.34 13.52
N GLY A 284 25.40 10.07 13.37
CA GLY A 284 25.39 11.39 12.74
C GLY A 284 24.91 11.34 11.28
N SER A 285 25.38 10.36 10.50
CA SER A 285 24.88 10.14 9.13
C SER A 285 23.39 9.79 9.10
N ALA A 286 22.92 8.93 10.01
CA ALA A 286 21.51 8.55 10.11
C ALA A 286 20.61 9.76 10.38
N ILE A 287 20.94 10.59 11.37
CA ILE A 287 20.18 11.81 11.72
C ILE A 287 20.17 12.81 10.57
N ASN A 288 21.32 13.06 9.95
CA ASN A 288 21.43 13.99 8.82
C ASN A 288 20.61 13.53 7.60
N TYR A 289 20.51 12.21 7.39
CA TYR A 289 19.71 11.65 6.31
C TYR A 289 18.21 11.73 6.63
N ALA A 290 17.82 11.46 7.88
CA ALA A 290 16.45 11.60 8.35
C ALA A 290 15.87 12.98 8.05
N GLY A 291 16.62 14.05 8.36
CA GLY A 291 16.20 15.43 8.13
C GLY A 291 16.06 15.82 6.65
N LYS A 292 16.58 15.02 5.72
CA LYS A 292 16.50 15.30 4.26
C LYS A 292 15.45 14.46 3.56
N GLN A 293 15.28 13.21 3.97
CA GLN A 293 14.54 12.21 3.19
C GLN A 293 13.38 11.57 3.98
N SER A 294 13.17 11.96 5.25
CA SER A 294 12.19 11.34 6.15
C SER A 294 12.36 9.81 6.29
N GLU A 295 13.61 9.35 6.15
CA GLU A 295 14.00 7.94 6.25
C GLU A 295 15.38 7.79 6.91
N ILE A 296 15.61 6.63 7.54
CA ILE A 296 16.88 6.29 8.18
C ILE A 296 17.32 4.91 7.71
N SER A 297 18.56 4.82 7.22
CA SER A 297 19.19 3.53 6.94
C SER A 297 19.47 2.76 8.24
N ASN A 298 19.22 1.45 8.24
CA ASN A 298 19.52 0.55 9.35
C ASN A 298 21.02 0.35 9.64
N ASN A 299 21.93 0.93 8.85
CA ASN A 299 23.37 0.70 8.95
C ASN A 299 23.98 1.03 10.33
N PHE A 300 23.36 1.92 11.11
CA PHE A 300 23.84 2.24 12.46
C PHE A 300 23.67 1.06 13.43
N LEU A 301 22.69 0.17 13.20
CA LEU A 301 22.46 -1.03 14.01
C LEU A 301 23.66 -1.99 13.99
N MET A 302 24.42 -2.05 12.88
CA MET A 302 25.65 -2.86 12.81
C MET A 302 26.72 -2.45 13.84
N TYR A 303 26.61 -1.26 14.40
CA TYR A 303 27.57 -0.71 15.36
C TYR A 303 27.05 -0.69 16.80
N ILE A 304 25.84 -1.20 17.02
CA ILE A 304 25.28 -1.43 18.35
C ILE A 304 25.60 -2.88 18.74
N PRO A 305 26.50 -3.12 19.72
CA PRO A 305 26.89 -4.47 20.10
C PRO A 305 25.74 -5.20 20.81
N THR A 306 25.60 -6.49 20.52
CA THR A 306 24.67 -7.41 21.20
C THR A 306 25.39 -8.72 21.54
N GLU A 307 24.75 -9.58 22.33
CA GLU A 307 25.28 -10.93 22.63
C GLU A 307 25.44 -11.78 21.35
N GLN A 308 24.69 -11.46 20.30
CA GLN A 308 24.70 -12.14 18.99
C GLN A 308 25.65 -11.45 17.99
N GLY A 309 26.48 -10.52 18.44
CA GLY A 309 27.42 -9.75 17.61
C GLY A 309 26.98 -8.29 17.48
N ASN A 310 25.99 -8.02 16.63
CA ASN A 310 25.45 -6.67 16.45
C ASN A 310 23.92 -6.67 16.33
N ALA A 311 23.32 -5.49 16.52
CA ALA A 311 21.86 -5.34 16.51
C ALA A 311 21.21 -5.67 15.17
N LEU A 312 21.88 -5.41 14.04
CA LEU A 312 21.30 -5.70 12.73
C LEU A 312 21.17 -7.22 12.50
N ASP A 313 22.21 -7.98 12.83
CA ASP A 313 22.16 -9.44 12.73
C ASP A 313 21.18 -10.02 13.76
N ALA A 314 21.13 -9.42 14.95
CA ALA A 314 20.22 -9.84 16.01
C ALA A 314 18.74 -9.71 15.64
N ILE A 315 18.33 -8.69 14.87
CA ILE A 315 16.94 -8.60 14.41
C ILE A 315 16.63 -9.48 13.19
N LYS A 316 17.64 -9.89 12.41
CA LYS A 316 17.45 -10.76 11.23
C LYS A 316 17.19 -12.21 11.63
N ASN A 317 17.90 -12.71 12.65
CA ASN A 317 17.93 -14.14 12.98
C ASN A 317 16.65 -14.72 13.61
N PRO A 318 15.97 -14.06 14.57
CA PRO A 318 14.82 -14.64 15.28
C PRO A 318 13.65 -14.96 14.36
N GLY A 319 13.38 -14.07 13.39
CA GLY A 319 12.31 -14.25 12.42
C GLY A 319 12.68 -15.23 11.30
N PHE A 320 13.96 -15.40 10.97
CA PHE A 320 14.37 -16.08 9.74
C PHE A 320 13.85 -17.52 9.60
N GLN A 321 13.66 -18.25 10.71
CA GLN A 321 13.08 -19.60 10.70
C GLN A 321 11.64 -19.67 10.14
N HIS A 322 10.95 -18.52 10.06
CA HIS A 322 9.59 -18.40 9.53
C HIS A 322 9.58 -18.07 8.03
N ILE A 323 10.75 -17.80 7.43
CA ILE A 323 10.90 -17.51 6.00
C ILE A 323 11.21 -18.79 5.23
N THR A 324 10.54 -18.97 4.09
CA THR A 324 10.77 -20.06 3.14
C THR A 324 11.37 -19.54 1.84
N GLY A 325 12.26 -20.31 1.21
CA GLY A 325 12.79 -19.98 -0.12
C GLY A 325 13.94 -18.97 -0.15
N LEU A 326 14.21 -18.26 0.95
CA LEU A 326 15.36 -17.39 1.11
C LEU A 326 16.56 -18.18 1.66
N PRO A 327 17.76 -18.12 1.04
CA PRO A 327 18.89 -18.97 1.44
C PRO A 327 19.60 -18.46 2.70
N SER A 328 19.48 -17.16 3.02
CA SER A 328 20.23 -16.53 4.10
C SER A 328 19.45 -15.41 4.77
N ALA A 329 19.61 -15.30 6.09
CA ALA A 329 19.11 -14.14 6.86
C ALA A 329 19.79 -12.84 6.43
N ALA A 330 20.97 -12.90 5.79
CA ALA A 330 21.64 -11.74 5.24
C ALA A 330 20.78 -10.99 4.19
N ASP A 331 19.91 -11.72 3.49
CA ASP A 331 19.02 -11.20 2.43
C ASP A 331 17.70 -10.64 2.99
N VAL A 332 17.58 -10.51 4.31
CA VAL A 332 16.51 -9.75 4.97
C VAL A 332 17.03 -8.34 5.27
N ASN A 333 16.37 -7.31 4.74
CA ASN A 333 16.81 -5.92 4.84
C ASN A 333 15.80 -5.07 5.61
N PHE A 334 16.27 -4.02 6.29
CA PHE A 334 15.43 -3.13 7.10
C PHE A 334 15.71 -1.66 6.77
N LYS A 335 14.69 -0.82 6.84
CA LYS A 335 14.85 0.64 6.77
C LYS A 335 13.77 1.33 7.60
N PHE A 336 14.07 2.47 8.19
CA PHE A 336 13.11 3.20 9.02
C PHE A 336 12.52 4.36 8.22
N PHE A 337 11.22 4.61 8.39
CA PHE A 337 10.49 5.62 7.64
C PHE A 337 9.54 6.40 8.54
N LYS A 338 9.41 7.69 8.24
CA LYS A 338 8.23 8.46 8.64
C LYS A 338 7.06 8.05 7.75
N SER A 339 5.90 7.82 8.35
CA SER A 339 4.68 7.47 7.62
C SER A 339 4.35 8.54 6.58
N GLY A 340 4.04 8.11 5.35
CA GLY A 340 3.78 9.00 4.22
C GLY A 340 5.03 9.52 3.49
N ALA A 341 6.25 9.13 3.89
CA ALA A 341 7.48 9.51 3.18
C ALA A 341 7.60 8.86 1.79
N THR A 342 8.16 9.62 0.84
CA THR A 342 8.38 9.21 -0.57
C THR A 342 9.26 7.97 -0.71
N GLY A 343 10.25 7.81 0.17
CA GLY A 343 11.09 6.60 0.22
C GLY A 343 10.32 5.33 0.60
N GLY A 344 9.13 5.49 1.19
CA GLY A 344 8.18 4.43 1.52
C GLY A 344 7.31 3.98 0.33
N LEU A 345 7.46 4.55 -0.87
CA LEU A 345 6.60 4.32 -2.04
C LEU A 345 6.94 3.05 -2.87
N GLU A 346 7.65 2.07 -2.32
CA GLU A 346 7.47 0.69 -2.81
C GLU A 346 6.12 0.21 -2.24
N PRO A 347 5.27 -0.54 -2.99
CA PRO A 347 3.84 -0.60 -2.74
C PRO A 347 3.63 -0.99 -1.28
N LEU A 348 3.04 -0.09 -0.49
CA LEU A 348 2.74 -0.35 0.91
C LEU A 348 1.50 -1.21 0.94
N LEU A 349 1.67 -2.51 0.74
CA LEU A 349 0.59 -3.43 1.05
C LEU A 349 0.54 -3.60 2.57
N GLU A 350 -0.50 -2.99 3.15
CA GLU A 350 -0.79 -3.06 4.57
C GLU A 350 -1.21 -4.48 4.97
N PHE A 351 -0.24 -5.31 5.32
CA PHE A 351 -0.45 -6.39 6.26
C PHE A 351 0.05 -5.88 7.62
N LYS A 352 -0.85 -5.23 8.38
CA LYS A 352 -0.51 -4.58 9.65
C LYS A 352 -0.29 -5.63 10.75
N TYR A 353 0.92 -5.68 11.31
CA TYR A 353 1.26 -6.41 12.55
C TYR A 353 2.33 -5.68 13.39
#